data_AF-A0AAT9HPN3-F1
#
_entry.id   AF-A0AAT9HPN3-F1
#
_cell.length_a   1.000
_cell.length_b   1.000
_cell.length_c   1.000
_cell.angle_alpha   90.00
_cell.angle_beta   90.00
_cell.angle_gamma   90.00
#
_symmetry.space_group_name_H-M   'P 1'
#
loop_
_entity.id
_entity.type
_entity.pdbx_description
1 polymer ?
#
loop_
_entity_poly.entity_id
_entity_poly.type
_entity_poly.pdbx_seq_one_letter_code
_entity_poly.pdbx_strand_id
1 'polypeptide(L)'
;MTDPALDAEALRERAVASLITARERTTLLTDCVDGPDLTAQHSPLMSPLVWDLAHIGNQEEQWLLRAVAGQEAIRPEIDTLYDAFEHPRAERPSLPLLPPQEARRYAADVRGRALDVLEAAAFHGTRLTEAGFAFGMIAQHEQQHDETMLITHQLRTGPRVLTAPDPEPVPLFTGPAEVLVPGGPFTMGTSDEPWALDNERPAHRRVVAPFHIDTTPVTNGAYQEFIEDGGYDDPRWWTSEGWAHVRRGSLTAPLFWRRDGRQWLRHRFGVTEVVPPHEPVLHVCWYEADAYARWAGRRLPTETEWEKAARHDPAGDRTMRYPWETPTPPRTRQPGPAPSAPRARGQLSGR
;
A
#
# COMPACT_ATOMS: atom_id res chain seq x y z
N MET A 1 11.13 -3.34 29.41
CA MET A 1 11.38 -1.89 29.35
C MET A 1 10.54 -1.41 28.19
N THR A 2 9.33 -0.95 28.50
CA THR A 2 8.35 -0.46 27.53
C THR A 2 9.00 0.66 26.72
N ASP A 3 8.89 0.57 25.39
CA ASP A 3 9.11 1.69 24.47
C ASP A 3 8.44 2.93 25.07
N PRO A 4 9.04 4.14 25.04
CA PRO A 4 8.33 5.32 25.49
C PRO A 4 7.02 5.34 24.70
N ALA A 5 5.89 5.26 25.42
CA ALA A 5 4.57 5.39 24.84
C ALA A 5 4.65 6.52 23.81
N LEU A 6 4.37 6.21 22.55
CA LEU A 6 4.37 7.22 21.50
C LEU A 6 3.61 8.42 22.06
N ASP A 7 4.29 9.56 22.11
CA ASP A 7 3.74 10.78 22.69
C ASP A 7 2.34 10.98 22.11
N ALA A 8 1.33 11.10 22.99
CA ALA A 8 -0.06 11.20 22.58
C ALA A 8 -0.24 12.34 21.58
N GLU A 9 0.55 13.41 21.73
CA GLU A 9 0.55 14.52 20.77
C GLU A 9 1.17 14.12 19.43
N ALA A 10 2.30 13.42 19.42
CA ALA A 10 2.90 12.92 18.18
C ALA A 10 1.98 11.92 17.43
N LEU A 11 1.24 11.06 18.17
CA LEU A 11 0.23 10.18 17.59
C LEU A 11 -0.92 10.98 16.97
N ARG A 12 -1.37 12.02 17.66
CA ARG A 12 -2.42 12.93 17.19
C ARG A 12 -1.99 13.64 15.92
N GLU A 13 -0.80 14.25 15.92
CA GLU A 13 -0.22 14.91 14.75
C GLU A 13 -0.10 13.95 13.56
N ARG A 14 0.42 12.73 13.78
CA ARG A 14 0.51 11.70 12.73
C ARG A 14 -0.86 11.33 12.19
N ALA A 15 -1.87 11.14 13.05
CA ALA A 15 -3.22 10.78 12.65
C ALA A 15 -3.90 11.90 11.85
N VAL A 16 -3.80 13.16 12.31
CA VAL A 16 -4.31 14.33 11.60
C VAL A 16 -3.66 14.41 10.21
N ALA A 17 -2.33 14.38 10.15
CA ALA A 17 -1.61 14.47 8.88
C ALA A 17 -2.01 13.35 7.91
N SER A 18 -2.16 12.12 8.39
CA SER A 18 -2.50 10.97 7.55
C SER A 18 -3.93 11.05 7.01
N LEU A 19 -4.90 11.41 7.85
CA LEU A 19 -6.31 11.57 7.44
C LEU A 19 -6.47 12.73 6.46
N ILE A 20 -5.85 13.89 6.73
CA ILE A 20 -5.92 15.04 5.83
C ILE A 20 -5.28 14.72 4.48
N THR A 21 -4.06 14.16 4.48
CA THR A 21 -3.36 13.80 3.24
C THR A 21 -4.17 12.82 2.39
N ALA A 22 -4.79 11.81 3.01
CA ALA A 22 -5.64 10.86 2.31
C ALA A 22 -6.86 11.55 1.68
N ARG A 23 -7.56 12.42 2.41
CA ARG A 23 -8.74 13.14 1.87
C ARG A 23 -8.41 14.16 0.81
N GLU A 24 -7.28 14.85 0.91
CA GLU A 24 -6.80 15.73 -0.16
C GLU A 24 -6.59 14.95 -1.45
N ARG A 25 -6.06 13.72 -1.35
CA ARG A 25 -5.89 12.83 -2.50
C ARG A 25 -7.24 12.34 -3.05
N THR A 26 -8.16 11.87 -2.20
CA THR A 26 -9.54 11.53 -2.59
C THR A 26 -10.21 12.69 -3.33
N THR A 27 -10.03 13.91 -2.82
CA THR A 27 -10.59 15.13 -3.42
C THR A 27 -9.99 15.39 -4.79
N LEU A 28 -8.66 15.31 -4.94
CA LEU A 28 -7.98 15.47 -6.23
C LEU A 28 -8.48 14.47 -7.27
N LEU A 29 -8.59 13.19 -6.89
CA LEU A 29 -9.03 12.12 -7.78
C LEU A 29 -10.49 12.28 -8.21
N THR A 30 -11.35 12.81 -7.33
CA THR A 30 -12.77 13.00 -7.66
C THR A 30 -13.08 14.35 -8.32
N ASP A 31 -12.28 15.40 -8.10
CA ASP A 31 -12.51 16.74 -8.67
C ASP A 31 -11.93 16.92 -10.07
N CYS A 32 -11.02 16.03 -10.48
CA CYS A 32 -10.44 16.09 -11.83
C CYS A 32 -11.40 15.67 -12.95
N VAL A 33 -12.58 15.13 -12.60
CA VAL A 33 -13.61 14.65 -13.54
C VAL A 33 -14.93 15.40 -13.34
N ASP A 34 -15.76 15.43 -14.38
CA ASP A 34 -17.10 16.02 -14.29
C ASP A 34 -18.12 15.05 -13.66
N GLY A 35 -19.36 15.52 -13.45
CA GLY A 35 -20.43 14.75 -12.84
C GLY A 35 -20.71 13.40 -13.54
N PRO A 36 -20.90 13.39 -14.88
CA PRO A 36 -21.04 12.15 -15.65
C PRO A 36 -19.91 11.15 -15.40
N ASP A 37 -18.64 11.55 -15.53
CA ASP A 37 -17.49 10.66 -15.33
C ASP A 37 -17.34 10.17 -13.88
N LEU A 38 -17.70 11.02 -12.90
CA LEU A 38 -17.69 10.68 -11.47
C LEU A 38 -18.74 9.61 -11.13
N THR A 39 -19.87 9.60 -11.84
CA THR A 39 -20.97 8.64 -11.63
C THR A 39 -20.92 7.41 -12.55
N ALA A 40 -20.11 7.46 -13.61
CA ALA A 40 -20.03 6.38 -14.58
C ALA A 40 -19.24 5.17 -14.03
N GLN A 41 -19.63 3.98 -14.48
CA GLN A 41 -18.77 2.79 -14.37
C GLN A 41 -17.89 2.66 -15.61
N HIS A 42 -16.61 2.97 -15.44
CA HIS A 42 -15.60 2.89 -16.50
C HIS A 42 -15.19 1.45 -16.84
N SER A 43 -15.41 0.51 -15.90
CA SER A 43 -15.15 -0.92 -16.08
C SER A 43 -16.00 -1.73 -15.09
N PRO A 44 -16.53 -2.91 -15.46
CA PRO A 44 -17.26 -3.77 -14.52
C PRO A 44 -16.38 -4.27 -13.35
N LEU A 45 -15.05 -4.16 -13.48
CA LEU A 45 -14.10 -4.47 -12.41
C LEU A 45 -14.02 -3.39 -11.33
N MET A 46 -14.59 -2.21 -11.58
CA MET A 46 -14.44 -1.01 -10.75
C MET A 46 -15.80 -0.43 -10.36
N SER A 47 -15.85 0.25 -9.21
CA SER A 47 -17.00 1.07 -8.84
C SER A 47 -16.97 2.41 -9.60
N PRO A 48 -18.11 3.11 -9.69
CA PRO A 48 -18.11 4.54 -9.93
C PRO A 48 -17.28 5.28 -8.87
N LEU A 49 -16.55 6.32 -9.26
CA LEU A 49 -15.72 7.12 -8.34
C LEU A 49 -16.56 7.73 -7.19
N VAL A 50 -17.82 8.09 -7.45
CA VAL A 50 -18.74 8.57 -6.41
C VAL A 50 -19.06 7.51 -5.35
N TRP A 51 -19.07 6.23 -5.72
CA TRP A 51 -19.29 5.13 -4.77
C TRP A 51 -18.11 5.04 -3.81
N ASP A 52 -16.88 5.07 -4.33
CA ASP A 52 -15.67 5.03 -3.50
C ASP A 52 -15.60 6.25 -2.56
N LEU A 53 -15.95 7.46 -3.03
CA LEU A 53 -16.01 8.67 -2.19
C LEU A 53 -16.98 8.52 -1.00
N ALA A 54 -18.21 8.08 -1.26
CA ALA A 54 -19.20 7.92 -0.20
C ALA A 54 -18.89 6.73 0.71
N HIS A 55 -18.32 5.65 0.16
CA HIS A 55 -17.84 4.50 0.93
C HIS A 55 -16.72 4.87 1.91
N ILE A 56 -15.75 5.67 1.48
CA ILE A 56 -14.71 6.22 2.36
C ILE A 56 -15.34 6.98 3.53
N GLY A 57 -16.27 7.90 3.25
CA GLY A 57 -16.99 8.64 4.29
C GLY A 57 -17.77 7.72 5.24
N ASN A 58 -18.41 6.68 4.69
CA ASN A 58 -19.20 5.74 5.49
C ASN A 58 -18.33 4.84 6.38
N GLN A 59 -17.19 4.35 5.89
CA GLN A 59 -16.24 3.60 6.73
C GLN A 59 -15.62 4.49 7.81
N GLU A 60 -15.25 5.73 7.49
CA GLU A 60 -14.76 6.69 8.49
C GLU A 60 -15.80 6.95 9.60
N GLU A 61 -17.07 7.10 9.25
CA GLU A 61 -18.17 7.22 10.22
C GLU A 61 -18.30 5.97 11.10
N GLN A 62 -18.40 4.79 10.48
CA GLN A 62 -18.61 3.53 11.18
C GLN A 62 -17.52 3.26 12.21
N TRP A 63 -16.26 3.50 11.86
CA TRP A 63 -15.14 3.19 12.74
C TRP A 63 -14.81 4.30 13.72
N LEU A 64 -14.78 5.57 13.30
CA LEU A 64 -14.33 6.65 14.18
C LEU A 64 -15.48 7.25 15.00
N LEU A 65 -16.63 7.51 14.39
CA LEU A 65 -17.75 8.13 15.10
C LEU A 65 -18.52 7.09 15.92
N ARG A 66 -18.87 5.96 15.31
CA ARG A 66 -19.70 4.95 15.94
C ARG A 66 -18.88 4.01 16.82
N ALA A 67 -17.87 3.33 16.29
CA ALA A 67 -17.12 2.33 17.06
C ALA A 67 -16.17 2.94 18.11
N VAL A 68 -15.47 4.03 17.79
CA VAL A 68 -14.56 4.70 18.74
C VAL A 68 -15.31 5.65 19.67
N ALA A 69 -16.13 6.56 19.16
CA ALA A 69 -16.79 7.58 19.97
C ALA A 69 -18.20 7.22 20.48
N GLY A 70 -18.79 6.10 20.04
CA GLY A 70 -20.12 5.67 20.48
C GLY A 70 -21.26 6.57 19.99
N GLN A 71 -21.04 7.36 18.94
CA GLN A 71 -22.06 8.26 18.37
C GLN A 71 -23.12 7.48 17.59
N GLU A 72 -24.31 8.05 17.45
CA GLU A 72 -25.34 7.53 16.55
C GLU A 72 -24.95 7.75 15.09
N ALA A 73 -25.47 6.88 14.21
CA ALA A 73 -25.25 7.02 12.77
C ALA A 73 -25.87 8.32 12.26
N ILE A 74 -25.11 9.06 11.44
CA ILE A 74 -25.57 10.28 10.77
C ILE A 74 -26.63 9.92 9.74
N ARG A 75 -26.38 8.83 8.98
CA ARG A 75 -27.24 8.36 7.89
C ARG A 75 -27.29 6.84 7.80
N PRO A 76 -27.97 6.15 8.73
CA PRO A 76 -28.02 4.69 8.75
C PRO A 76 -28.67 4.08 7.50
N GLU A 77 -29.47 4.84 6.76
CA GLU A 77 -30.16 4.39 5.55
C GLU A 77 -29.24 4.12 4.35
N ILE A 78 -27.97 4.52 4.42
CA ILE A 78 -26.99 4.29 3.33
C ILE A 78 -25.90 3.26 3.64
N ASP A 79 -25.87 2.71 4.85
CA ASP A 79 -24.83 1.74 5.25
C ASP A 79 -24.76 0.56 4.27
N THR A 80 -25.92 -0.02 3.90
CA THR A 80 -25.98 -1.16 2.98
C THR A 80 -25.50 -0.81 1.57
N LEU A 81 -25.80 0.40 1.08
CA LEU A 81 -25.40 0.85 -0.27
C LEU A 81 -23.88 0.89 -0.46
N TYR A 82 -23.17 1.14 0.64
CA TYR A 82 -21.71 1.26 0.67
C TYR A 82 -21.04 0.07 1.36
N ASP A 83 -21.76 -1.03 1.59
CA ASP A 83 -21.14 -2.28 2.01
C ASP A 83 -20.52 -2.98 0.79
N ALA A 84 -19.19 -3.15 0.82
CA ALA A 84 -18.44 -3.76 -0.27
C ALA A 84 -18.74 -5.27 -0.44
N PHE A 85 -19.23 -5.95 0.61
CA PHE A 85 -19.57 -7.37 0.62
C PHE A 85 -20.99 -7.62 0.12
N GLU A 86 -21.92 -6.68 0.33
CA GLU A 86 -23.31 -6.84 -0.13
C GLU A 86 -23.47 -6.56 -1.63
N HIS A 87 -22.65 -5.67 -2.18
CA HIS A 87 -22.81 -5.19 -3.57
C HIS A 87 -21.56 -5.42 -4.42
N PRO A 88 -21.59 -6.42 -5.33
CA PRO A 88 -20.55 -6.63 -6.33
C PRO A 88 -20.29 -5.38 -7.17
N ARG A 89 -19.02 -5.14 -7.55
CA ARG A 89 -18.62 -3.91 -8.27
C ARG A 89 -19.44 -3.63 -9.53
N ALA A 90 -19.72 -4.66 -10.32
CA ALA A 90 -20.49 -4.56 -11.56
C ALA A 90 -21.94 -4.07 -11.33
N GLU A 91 -22.50 -4.23 -10.13
CA GLU A 91 -23.90 -3.91 -9.83
C GLU A 91 -24.06 -2.51 -9.19
N ARG A 92 -22.98 -1.94 -8.64
CA ARG A 92 -22.98 -0.64 -7.93
C ARG A 92 -23.61 0.51 -8.71
N PRO A 93 -23.50 0.62 -10.06
CA PRO A 93 -24.15 1.71 -10.80
C PRO A 93 -25.68 1.65 -10.80
N SER A 94 -26.27 0.51 -10.47
CA SER A 94 -27.73 0.34 -10.38
C SER A 94 -28.32 0.75 -9.04
N LEU A 95 -27.46 1.00 -8.05
CA LEU A 95 -27.88 1.39 -6.70
C LEU A 95 -28.33 2.86 -6.68
N PRO A 96 -29.23 3.25 -5.75
CA PRO A 96 -29.60 4.64 -5.52
C PRO A 96 -28.48 5.38 -4.77
N LEU A 97 -27.31 5.51 -5.40
CA LEU A 97 -26.14 6.15 -4.82
C LEU A 97 -26.41 7.61 -4.48
N LEU A 98 -25.60 8.14 -3.56
CA LEU A 98 -25.64 9.55 -3.27
C LEU A 98 -25.26 10.39 -4.49
N PRO A 99 -26.01 11.46 -4.80
CA PRO A 99 -25.57 12.44 -5.77
C PRO A 99 -24.20 13.01 -5.38
N PRO A 100 -23.33 13.36 -6.35
CA PRO A 100 -21.97 13.82 -6.07
C PRO A 100 -21.84 14.91 -5.00
N GLN A 101 -22.69 15.93 -5.04
CA GLN A 101 -22.66 17.03 -4.06
C GLN A 101 -23.02 16.53 -2.65
N GLU A 102 -23.94 15.58 -2.55
CA GLU A 102 -24.35 15.00 -1.28
C GLU A 102 -23.29 14.05 -0.72
N ALA A 103 -22.65 13.24 -1.57
CA ALA A 103 -21.52 12.39 -1.18
C ALA A 103 -20.35 13.24 -0.63
N ARG A 104 -20.03 14.36 -1.29
CA ARG A 104 -19.00 15.30 -0.83
C ARG A 104 -19.34 15.91 0.51
N ARG A 105 -20.58 16.41 0.67
CA ARG A 105 -21.05 16.99 1.94
C ARG A 105 -21.00 15.96 3.06
N TYR A 106 -21.49 14.75 2.80
CA TYR A 106 -21.46 13.65 3.76
C TYR A 106 -20.03 13.34 4.22
N ALA A 107 -19.10 13.13 3.28
CA ALA A 107 -17.70 12.85 3.61
C ALA A 107 -17.03 14.01 4.37
N ALA A 108 -17.35 15.26 4.03
CA ALA A 108 -16.83 16.44 4.74
C ALA A 108 -17.38 16.55 6.17
N ASP A 109 -18.69 16.32 6.36
CA ASP A 109 -19.35 16.34 7.67
C ASP A 109 -18.79 15.25 8.59
N VAL A 110 -18.59 14.03 8.06
CA VAL A 110 -17.96 12.93 8.78
C VAL A 110 -16.53 13.30 9.19
N ARG A 111 -15.74 13.89 8.28
CA ARG A 111 -14.36 14.28 8.56
C ARG A 111 -14.24 15.30 9.68
N GLY A 112 -15.08 16.35 9.65
CA GLY A 112 -15.08 17.35 10.72
C GLY A 112 -15.28 16.69 12.09
N ARG A 113 -16.30 15.84 12.22
CA ARG A 113 -16.59 15.10 13.45
C ARG A 113 -15.48 14.12 13.82
N ALA A 114 -14.85 13.47 12.84
CA ALA A 114 -13.76 12.53 13.08
C ALA A 114 -12.52 13.24 13.64
N LEU A 115 -12.26 14.48 13.22
CA LEU A 115 -11.20 15.32 13.78
C LEU A 115 -11.53 15.79 15.21
N ASP A 116 -12.79 16.11 15.51
CA ASP A 116 -13.23 16.40 16.89
C ASP A 116 -13.04 15.18 17.81
N VAL A 117 -13.40 13.99 17.32
CA VAL A 117 -13.16 12.72 18.03
C VAL A 117 -11.67 12.47 18.22
N LEU A 118 -10.87 12.72 17.18
CA LEU A 118 -9.43 12.60 17.26
C LEU A 118 -8.86 13.55 18.32
N GLU A 119 -9.24 14.83 18.35
CA GLU A 119 -8.80 15.82 19.35
C GLU A 119 -9.07 15.39 20.81
N ALA A 120 -10.19 14.71 21.05
CA ALA A 120 -10.52 14.19 22.38
C ALA A 120 -9.89 12.81 22.70
N ALA A 121 -9.24 12.14 21.74
CA ALA A 121 -8.76 10.77 21.90
C ALA A 121 -7.58 10.66 22.90
N ALA A 122 -7.65 9.65 23.78
CA ALA A 122 -6.63 9.33 24.79
C ALA A 122 -5.54 8.35 24.30
N PHE A 123 -5.75 7.74 23.13
CA PHE A 123 -4.87 6.73 22.52
C PHE A 123 -4.54 5.48 23.36
N HIS A 124 -5.41 5.13 24.31
CA HIS A 124 -5.30 3.91 25.12
C HIS A 124 -6.68 3.35 25.50
N GLY A 125 -6.72 2.10 25.97
CA GLY A 125 -7.86 1.53 26.70
C GLY A 125 -8.70 0.50 25.93
N THR A 126 -8.78 0.60 24.61
CA THR A 126 -9.39 -0.43 23.74
C THR A 126 -8.45 -0.76 22.60
N ARG A 127 -8.65 -1.90 21.93
CA ARG A 127 -7.85 -2.25 20.73
C ARG A 127 -7.95 -1.20 19.62
N LEU A 128 -9.10 -0.53 19.49
CA LEU A 128 -9.31 0.50 18.47
C LEU A 128 -8.59 1.81 18.79
N THR A 129 -8.50 2.15 20.07
CA THR A 129 -7.90 3.42 20.51
C THR A 129 -6.42 3.30 20.82
N GLU A 130 -5.91 2.11 21.15
CA GLU A 130 -4.51 1.88 21.47
C GLU A 130 -3.60 2.40 20.37
N ALA A 131 -2.70 3.32 20.72
CA ALA A 131 -1.76 3.98 19.81
C ALA A 131 -2.40 4.57 18.53
N GLY A 132 -3.69 4.92 18.60
CA GLY A 132 -4.45 5.49 17.49
C GLY A 132 -4.72 4.51 16.35
N PHE A 133 -4.77 3.20 16.62
CA PHE A 133 -4.96 2.15 15.60
C PHE A 133 -6.11 2.46 14.64
N ALA A 134 -7.32 2.77 15.13
CA ALA A 134 -8.49 3.00 14.28
C ALA A 134 -8.30 4.20 13.33
N PHE A 135 -7.64 5.27 13.78
CA PHE A 135 -7.35 6.44 12.94
C PHE A 135 -6.34 6.11 11.84
N GLY A 136 -5.29 5.36 12.18
CA GLY A 136 -4.32 4.85 11.22
C GLY A 136 -4.94 3.87 10.22
N MET A 137 -5.84 2.99 10.68
CA MET A 137 -6.57 2.04 9.85
C MET A 137 -7.49 2.76 8.85
N ILE A 138 -8.21 3.80 9.28
CA ILE A 138 -9.08 4.59 8.39
C ILE A 138 -8.28 5.41 7.39
N ALA A 139 -7.17 6.02 7.80
CA ALA A 139 -6.29 6.71 6.86
C ALA A 139 -5.74 5.75 5.79
N GLN A 140 -5.37 4.53 6.17
CA GLN A 140 -4.91 3.49 5.23
C GLN A 140 -6.04 2.97 4.34
N HIS A 141 -7.25 2.79 4.87
CA HIS A 141 -8.44 2.41 4.09
C HIS A 141 -8.72 3.43 2.99
N GLU A 142 -8.71 4.73 3.32
CA GLU A 142 -8.89 5.79 2.33
C GLU A 142 -7.78 5.75 1.26
N GLN A 143 -6.51 5.57 1.65
CA GLN A 143 -5.39 5.44 0.71
C GLN A 143 -5.49 4.20 -0.20
N GLN A 144 -6.04 3.09 0.28
CA GLN A 144 -6.32 1.91 -0.56
C GLN A 144 -7.42 2.20 -1.58
N HIS A 145 -8.43 2.98 -1.20
CA HIS A 145 -9.44 3.46 -2.15
C HIS A 145 -8.89 4.50 -3.12
N ASP A 146 -7.93 5.35 -2.74
CA ASP A 146 -7.24 6.24 -3.68
C ASP A 146 -6.50 5.46 -4.77
N GLU A 147 -5.82 4.37 -4.41
CA GLU A 147 -5.21 3.47 -5.41
C GLU A 147 -6.26 2.80 -6.29
N THR A 148 -7.38 2.37 -5.70
CA THR A 148 -8.53 1.83 -6.45
C THR A 148 -9.09 2.86 -7.44
N MET A 149 -9.24 4.13 -7.03
CA MET A 149 -9.68 5.22 -7.90
C MET A 149 -8.67 5.48 -9.02
N LEU A 150 -7.36 5.43 -8.75
CA LEU A 150 -6.33 5.51 -9.79
C LEU A 150 -6.46 4.39 -10.84
N ILE A 151 -6.78 3.16 -10.43
CA ILE A 151 -7.06 2.07 -11.38
C ILE A 151 -8.29 2.42 -12.23
N THR A 152 -9.35 2.99 -11.64
CA THR A 152 -10.51 3.49 -12.40
C THR A 152 -10.11 4.58 -13.40
N HIS A 153 -9.25 5.53 -13.00
CA HIS A 153 -8.77 6.57 -13.91
C HIS A 153 -7.90 6.06 -15.05
N GLN A 154 -7.17 4.96 -14.85
CA GLN A 154 -6.40 4.27 -15.89
C GLN A 154 -7.33 3.53 -16.87
N LEU A 155 -8.46 3.00 -16.40
CA LEU A 155 -9.45 2.28 -17.22
C LEU A 155 -10.43 3.21 -17.95
N ARG A 156 -10.64 4.42 -17.45
CA ARG A 156 -11.51 5.43 -18.07
C ARG A 156 -11.07 5.72 -19.51
N THR A 157 -12.05 5.76 -20.41
CA THR A 157 -11.88 6.22 -21.78
C THR A 157 -12.05 7.73 -21.86
N GLY A 158 -11.34 8.39 -22.78
CA GLY A 158 -11.46 9.83 -23.00
C GLY A 158 -10.15 10.59 -22.72
N PRO A 159 -10.21 11.92 -22.61
CA PRO A 159 -9.01 12.73 -22.43
C PRO A 159 -8.34 12.48 -21.07
N ARG A 160 -7.05 12.79 -21.03
CA ARG A 160 -6.27 12.84 -19.78
C ARG A 160 -6.88 13.89 -18.84
N VAL A 161 -7.14 13.49 -17.61
CA VAL A 161 -7.63 14.38 -16.54
C VAL A 161 -6.67 14.50 -15.36
N LEU A 162 -5.75 13.53 -15.21
CA LEU A 162 -4.74 13.52 -14.17
C LEU A 162 -3.40 13.99 -14.73
N THR A 163 -2.80 14.96 -14.07
CA THR A 163 -1.45 15.43 -14.37
C THR A 163 -0.59 15.42 -13.12
N ALA A 164 0.65 14.97 -13.25
CA ALA A 164 1.69 15.11 -12.24
C ALA A 164 2.93 15.69 -12.93
N PRO A 165 3.77 16.45 -12.21
CA PRO A 165 5.13 16.76 -12.66
C PRO A 165 5.87 15.45 -12.96
N ASP A 166 6.75 15.49 -13.96
CA ASP A 166 7.65 14.36 -14.19
C ASP A 166 8.55 14.19 -12.95
N PRO A 167 8.82 12.94 -12.52
CA PRO A 167 9.74 12.71 -11.42
C PRO A 167 11.13 13.21 -11.83
N GLU A 168 11.90 13.69 -10.84
CA GLU A 168 13.30 14.02 -11.04
C GLU A 168 14.03 12.82 -11.65
N PRO A 169 14.88 13.01 -12.68
CA PRO A 169 15.61 11.91 -13.30
C PRO A 169 16.44 11.14 -12.26
N VAL A 170 16.07 9.89 -12.03
CA VAL A 170 16.85 8.99 -11.16
C VAL A 170 17.92 8.32 -12.03
N PRO A 171 19.20 8.34 -11.61
CA PRO A 171 20.24 7.58 -12.30
C PRO A 171 19.85 6.10 -12.41
N LEU A 172 20.16 5.49 -13.56
CA LEU A 172 19.99 4.04 -13.70
C LEU A 172 20.78 3.34 -12.60
N PHE A 173 20.17 2.31 -12.00
CA PHE A 173 20.84 1.49 -11.02
C PHE A 173 22.04 0.78 -11.66
N THR A 174 23.24 1.02 -11.11
CA THR A 174 24.50 0.44 -11.62
C THR A 174 25.05 -0.67 -10.71
N GLY A 175 24.26 -1.14 -9.74
CA GLY A 175 24.64 -2.25 -8.89
C GLY A 175 24.52 -3.60 -9.60
N PRO A 176 24.75 -4.70 -8.88
CA PRO A 176 24.61 -6.04 -9.45
C PRO A 176 23.16 -6.31 -9.86
N ALA A 177 22.95 -7.02 -10.96
CA ALA A 177 21.61 -7.33 -11.47
C ALA A 177 20.77 -8.19 -10.50
N GLU A 178 21.44 -9.04 -9.72
CA GLU A 178 20.84 -9.86 -8.67
C GLU A 178 21.72 -9.84 -7.42
N VAL A 179 21.10 -10.10 -6.28
CA VAL A 179 21.78 -10.18 -4.98
C VAL A 179 21.47 -11.50 -4.31
N LEU A 180 22.50 -12.10 -3.70
CA LEU A 180 22.34 -13.27 -2.84
C LEU A 180 21.73 -12.84 -1.50
N VAL A 181 20.61 -13.44 -1.15
CA VAL A 181 20.05 -13.40 0.21
C VAL A 181 20.51 -14.66 0.94
N PRO A 182 21.35 -14.54 1.99
CA PRO A 182 21.85 -15.70 2.72
C PRO A 182 20.72 -16.54 3.32
N GLY A 183 20.91 -17.85 3.31
CA GLY A 183 20.02 -18.77 4.00
C GLY A 183 20.07 -18.56 5.52
N GLY A 184 19.00 -18.92 6.21
CA GLY A 184 18.92 -18.84 7.66
C GLY A 184 17.59 -18.30 8.18
N PRO A 185 17.45 -18.24 9.51
CA PRO A 185 16.26 -17.73 10.15
C PRO A 185 16.13 -16.20 9.99
N PHE A 186 14.91 -15.69 9.95
CA PHE A 186 14.60 -14.26 10.09
C PHE A 186 13.22 -14.09 10.75
N THR A 187 12.89 -12.86 11.14
CA THR A 187 11.58 -12.51 11.70
C THR A 187 10.70 -11.88 10.62
N MET A 188 9.61 -12.55 10.26
CA MET A 188 8.59 -12.13 9.30
C MET A 188 7.42 -11.45 10.02
N GLY A 189 6.80 -10.45 9.39
CA GLY A 189 5.68 -9.68 9.94
C GLY A 189 6.11 -8.62 10.94
N THR A 190 5.15 -8.11 11.72
CA THR A 190 5.40 -7.12 12.78
C THR A 190 4.50 -7.34 13.99
N SER A 191 5.01 -6.98 15.17
CA SER A 191 4.22 -6.88 16.41
C SER A 191 4.25 -5.47 16.99
N ASP A 192 5.14 -4.61 16.49
CA ASP A 192 5.51 -3.35 17.13
C ASP A 192 5.09 -2.12 16.30
N GLU A 193 4.71 -2.28 15.03
CA GLU A 193 4.14 -1.17 14.24
C GLU A 193 2.68 -0.95 14.68
N PRO A 194 2.31 0.21 15.25
CA PRO A 194 0.97 0.41 15.82
C PRO A 194 -0.16 0.33 14.80
N TRP A 195 0.10 0.67 13.53
CA TRP A 195 -0.92 0.77 12.50
C TRP A 195 -0.87 -0.36 11.47
N ALA A 196 -0.02 -1.37 11.67
CA ALA A 196 0.00 -2.56 10.80
C ALA A 196 -1.35 -3.28 10.85
N LEU A 197 -1.82 -3.72 9.68
CA LEU A 197 -3.07 -4.45 9.53
C LEU A 197 -2.98 -5.82 10.21
N ASP A 198 -4.13 -6.46 10.40
CA ASP A 198 -4.23 -7.72 11.11
C ASP A 198 -3.46 -8.86 10.41
N ASN A 199 -3.49 -8.90 9.08
CA ASN A 199 -2.81 -9.87 8.24
C ASN A 199 -1.27 -9.76 8.23
N GLU A 200 -0.70 -8.67 8.74
CA GLU A 200 0.75 -8.47 8.89
C GLU A 200 1.29 -8.96 10.24
N ARG A 201 0.39 -9.42 11.13
CA ARG A 201 0.67 -9.79 12.51
C ARG A 201 0.43 -11.29 12.76
N PRO A 202 1.05 -11.87 13.80
CA PRO A 202 2.14 -11.33 14.60
C PRO A 202 3.51 -11.56 13.93
N ALA A 203 4.54 -10.88 14.45
CA ALA A 203 5.92 -11.21 14.10
C ALA A 203 6.26 -12.66 14.49
N HIS A 204 6.86 -13.43 13.58
CA HIS A 204 7.19 -14.84 13.81
C HIS A 204 8.46 -15.29 13.06
N ARG A 205 9.15 -16.31 13.58
CA ARG A 205 10.40 -16.82 12.96
C ARG A 205 10.10 -17.74 11.78
N ARG A 206 10.82 -17.52 10.67
CA ARG A 206 10.85 -18.38 9.48
C ARG A 206 12.29 -18.72 9.12
N VAL A 207 12.52 -19.90 8.55
CA VAL A 207 13.83 -20.32 8.01
C VAL A 207 13.71 -20.38 6.50
N VAL A 208 14.60 -19.67 5.81
CA VAL A 208 14.61 -19.58 4.34
C VAL A 208 15.94 -20.11 3.83
N ALA A 209 15.92 -20.92 2.77
CA ALA A 209 17.12 -21.37 2.06
C ALA A 209 17.84 -20.17 1.40
N PRO A 210 19.13 -20.25 1.03
CA PRO A 210 19.76 -19.19 0.24
C PRO A 210 19.11 -19.08 -1.14
N PHE A 211 18.91 -17.86 -1.62
CA PHE A 211 18.35 -17.58 -2.95
C PHE A 211 18.93 -16.28 -3.52
N HIS A 212 18.84 -16.11 -4.84
CA HIS A 212 19.08 -14.83 -5.49
C HIS A 212 17.76 -14.15 -5.79
N ILE A 213 17.74 -12.83 -5.71
CA ILE A 213 16.63 -12.00 -6.17
C ILE A 213 17.17 -10.84 -7.01
N ASP A 214 16.46 -10.49 -8.07
CA ASP A 214 16.82 -9.38 -8.95
C ASP A 214 16.73 -8.06 -8.15
N THR A 215 17.69 -7.15 -8.37
CA THR A 215 17.75 -5.86 -7.66
C THR A 215 16.77 -4.83 -8.22
N THR A 216 16.22 -5.08 -9.40
CA THR A 216 15.20 -4.26 -10.05
C THR A 216 14.11 -5.17 -10.61
N PRO A 217 12.85 -4.69 -10.70
CA PRO A 217 11.80 -5.42 -11.41
C PRO A 217 12.15 -5.67 -12.88
N VAL A 218 11.49 -6.67 -13.47
CA VAL A 218 11.55 -6.94 -14.92
C VAL A 218 11.17 -5.67 -15.69
N THR A 219 11.98 -5.29 -16.66
CA THR A 219 11.75 -4.09 -17.49
C THR A 219 10.85 -4.40 -18.68
N ASN A 220 10.24 -3.36 -19.24
CA ASN A 220 9.48 -3.46 -20.48
C ASN A 220 10.32 -4.02 -21.63
N GLY A 221 11.60 -3.65 -21.73
CA GLY A 221 12.50 -4.17 -22.77
C GLY A 221 12.73 -5.67 -22.65
N ALA A 222 13.01 -6.15 -21.43
CA ALA A 222 13.16 -7.59 -21.19
C ALA A 222 11.84 -8.35 -21.45
N TYR A 223 10.70 -7.75 -21.12
CA TYR A 223 9.40 -8.34 -21.43
C TYR A 223 9.08 -8.36 -22.94
N GLN A 224 9.57 -7.39 -23.71
CA GLN A 224 9.47 -7.42 -25.17
C GLN A 224 10.23 -8.61 -25.77
N GLU A 225 11.42 -8.95 -25.25
CA GLU A 225 12.17 -10.15 -25.68
C GLU A 225 11.36 -11.43 -25.44
N PHE A 226 10.69 -11.54 -24.29
CA PHE A 226 9.77 -12.65 -24.00
C PHE A 226 8.63 -12.75 -25.01
N ILE A 227 8.01 -11.61 -25.37
CA ILE A 227 6.94 -11.58 -26.38
C ILE A 227 7.49 -11.98 -27.76
N GLU A 228 8.65 -11.45 -28.15
CA GLU A 228 9.28 -11.67 -29.46
C GLU A 228 9.74 -13.12 -29.65
N ASP A 229 10.14 -13.80 -28.57
CA ASP A 229 10.49 -15.23 -28.56
C ASP A 229 9.26 -16.17 -28.49
N GLY A 230 8.04 -15.62 -28.70
CA GLY A 230 6.80 -16.40 -28.74
C GLY A 230 6.25 -16.75 -27.35
N GLY A 231 6.54 -15.94 -26.32
CA GLY A 231 6.11 -16.18 -24.95
C GLY A 231 4.61 -16.41 -24.77
N TYR A 232 3.77 -15.73 -25.56
CA TYR A 232 2.31 -15.90 -25.57
C TYR A 232 1.80 -16.99 -26.53
N ASP A 233 2.67 -17.57 -27.34
CA ASP A 233 2.34 -18.60 -28.33
C ASP A 233 2.76 -20.01 -27.89
N ASP A 234 3.63 -20.10 -26.88
CA ASP A 234 4.21 -21.37 -26.43
C ASP A 234 3.66 -21.82 -25.06
N PRO A 235 2.80 -22.86 -25.01
CA PRO A 235 2.19 -23.33 -23.76
C PRO A 235 3.19 -23.86 -22.74
N ARG A 236 4.44 -24.19 -23.12
CA ARG A 236 5.42 -24.77 -22.18
C ARG A 236 5.80 -23.82 -21.05
N TRP A 237 5.63 -22.51 -21.25
CA TRP A 237 5.92 -21.50 -20.24
C TRP A 237 4.78 -21.33 -19.23
N TRP A 238 3.59 -21.83 -19.52
CA TRP A 238 2.40 -21.51 -18.74
C TRP A 238 2.00 -22.68 -17.83
N THR A 239 1.36 -22.37 -16.70
CA THR A 239 0.51 -23.38 -16.04
C THR A 239 -0.69 -23.69 -16.93
N SER A 240 -1.34 -24.84 -16.72
CA SER A 240 -2.56 -25.19 -17.46
C SER A 240 -3.66 -24.14 -17.32
N GLU A 241 -3.82 -23.58 -16.11
CA GLU A 241 -4.79 -22.52 -15.85
C GLU A 241 -4.39 -21.19 -16.50
N GLY A 242 -3.10 -20.83 -16.43
CA GLY A 242 -2.57 -19.63 -17.09
C GLY A 242 -2.69 -19.69 -18.61
N TRP A 243 -2.41 -20.84 -19.21
CA TRP A 243 -2.60 -21.04 -20.65
C TRP A 243 -4.08 -20.90 -21.03
N ALA A 244 -4.98 -21.54 -20.28
CA ALA A 244 -6.42 -21.39 -20.51
C ALA A 244 -6.88 -19.93 -20.35
N HIS A 245 -6.32 -19.19 -19.40
CA HIS A 245 -6.58 -17.76 -19.20
C HIS A 245 -6.14 -16.93 -20.41
N VAL A 246 -4.89 -17.07 -20.86
CA VAL A 246 -4.35 -16.38 -22.04
C VAL A 246 -5.18 -16.67 -23.29
N ARG A 247 -5.52 -17.94 -23.52
CA ARG A 247 -6.33 -18.36 -24.67
C ARG A 247 -7.74 -17.79 -24.63
N ARG A 248 -8.39 -17.80 -23.46
CA ARG A 248 -9.73 -17.23 -23.29
C ARG A 248 -9.74 -15.70 -23.48
N GLY A 249 -8.72 -15.03 -22.97
CA GLY A 249 -8.56 -13.57 -23.09
C GLY A 249 -7.96 -13.11 -24.42
N SER A 250 -7.45 -14.03 -25.26
CA SER A 250 -6.64 -13.72 -26.45
C SER A 250 -5.49 -12.75 -26.13
N LEU A 251 -4.83 -12.95 -24.98
CA LEU A 251 -3.76 -12.09 -24.52
C LEU A 251 -2.51 -12.27 -25.38
N THR A 252 -1.85 -11.18 -25.72
CA THR A 252 -0.63 -11.15 -26.56
C THR A 252 0.45 -10.19 -26.06
N ALA A 253 0.14 -9.42 -25.03
CA ALA A 253 0.99 -8.41 -24.40
C ALA A 253 0.35 -7.97 -23.06
N PRO A 254 1.10 -7.25 -22.20
CA PRO A 254 0.54 -6.64 -20.99
C PRO A 254 -0.67 -5.75 -21.28
N LEU A 255 -1.57 -5.59 -20.30
CA LEU A 255 -2.75 -4.77 -20.47
C LEU A 255 -2.36 -3.33 -20.85
N PHE A 256 -3.15 -2.73 -21.74
CA PHE A 256 -2.95 -1.41 -22.37
C PHE A 256 -1.85 -1.31 -23.41
N TRP A 257 -1.11 -2.37 -23.69
CA TRP A 257 -0.17 -2.38 -24.80
C TRP A 257 -0.87 -2.66 -26.13
N ARG A 258 -0.40 -2.01 -27.18
CA ARG A 258 -0.78 -2.31 -28.56
C ARG A 258 0.41 -2.17 -29.48
N ARG A 259 0.45 -2.98 -30.53
CA ARG A 259 1.50 -2.93 -31.53
C ARG A 259 1.15 -1.92 -32.62
N ASP A 260 2.07 -1.02 -32.94
CA ASP A 260 2.01 -0.10 -34.07
C ASP A 260 3.26 -0.28 -34.94
N GLY A 261 3.10 -1.00 -36.05
CA GLY A 261 4.22 -1.46 -36.87
C GLY A 261 5.23 -2.29 -36.07
N ARG A 262 6.44 -1.75 -35.88
CA ARG A 262 7.52 -2.39 -35.11
C ARG A 262 7.59 -1.92 -33.65
N GLN A 263 6.77 -0.97 -33.25
CA GLN A 263 6.83 -0.38 -31.92
C GLN A 263 5.67 -0.87 -31.05
N TRP A 264 5.94 -0.94 -29.74
CA TRP A 264 4.90 -1.08 -28.73
C TRP A 264 4.50 0.30 -28.22
N LEU A 265 3.20 0.55 -28.23
CA LEU A 265 2.59 1.71 -27.59
C LEU A 265 1.83 1.24 -26.36
N ARG A 266 1.81 2.04 -25.29
CA ARG A 266 0.92 1.84 -24.15
C ARG A 266 -0.06 2.99 -24.00
N HIS A 267 -1.23 2.69 -23.44
CA HIS A 267 -2.16 3.70 -22.96
C HIS A 267 -2.02 3.86 -21.44
N ARG A 268 -1.70 5.07 -20.98
CA ARG A 268 -1.51 5.41 -19.57
C ARG A 268 -2.27 6.68 -19.23
N PHE A 269 -3.31 6.56 -18.40
CA PHE A 269 -4.16 7.66 -17.93
C PHE A 269 -4.65 8.61 -19.05
N GLY A 270 -5.14 8.08 -20.17
CA GLY A 270 -5.61 8.90 -21.29
C GLY A 270 -4.52 9.31 -22.30
N VAL A 271 -3.26 8.96 -22.06
CA VAL A 271 -2.12 9.27 -22.94
C VAL A 271 -1.64 8.01 -23.64
N THR A 272 -1.45 8.07 -24.95
CA THR A 272 -0.75 7.02 -25.70
C THR A 272 0.69 7.44 -25.95
N GLU A 273 1.62 6.60 -25.54
CA GLU A 273 3.06 6.83 -25.65
C GLU A 273 3.78 5.54 -26.07
N VAL A 274 5.00 5.68 -26.58
CA VAL A 274 5.89 4.54 -26.83
C VAL A 274 6.23 3.90 -25.50
N VAL A 275 6.22 2.56 -25.43
CA VAL A 275 6.61 1.82 -24.24
C VAL A 275 8.08 2.10 -23.90
N PRO A 276 8.39 2.73 -22.75
CA PRO A 276 9.78 3.03 -22.38
C PRO A 276 10.49 1.74 -21.95
N PRO A 277 11.61 1.35 -22.59
CA PRO A 277 12.20 0.02 -22.40
C PRO A 277 12.80 -0.20 -20.99
N HIS A 278 13.16 0.88 -20.28
CA HIS A 278 13.83 0.80 -18.98
C HIS A 278 12.87 0.92 -17.78
N GLU A 279 11.59 1.18 -18.01
CA GLU A 279 10.59 1.14 -16.93
C GLU A 279 10.22 -0.31 -16.58
N PRO A 280 9.81 -0.59 -15.33
CA PRO A 280 9.20 -1.86 -14.96
C PRO A 280 8.01 -2.20 -15.85
N VAL A 281 7.86 -3.48 -16.19
CA VAL A 281 6.63 -3.98 -16.81
C VAL A 281 5.48 -3.90 -15.81
N LEU A 282 4.36 -3.33 -16.26
CA LEU A 282 3.14 -3.13 -15.47
C LEU A 282 1.94 -3.78 -16.15
N HIS A 283 0.89 -4.00 -15.36
CA HIS A 283 -0.39 -4.55 -15.80
C HIS A 283 -0.29 -5.94 -16.48
N VAL A 284 0.62 -6.76 -15.97
CA VAL A 284 0.66 -8.21 -16.21
C VAL A 284 -0.06 -8.92 -15.05
N CYS A 285 -0.81 -9.97 -15.36
CA CYS A 285 -1.39 -10.84 -14.34
C CYS A 285 -0.33 -11.79 -13.74
N TRP A 286 -0.71 -12.49 -12.67
CA TRP A 286 0.18 -13.46 -12.03
C TRP A 286 0.68 -14.55 -13.00
N TYR A 287 -0.18 -15.05 -13.90
CA TYR A 287 0.19 -16.07 -14.89
C TYR A 287 1.26 -15.56 -15.88
N GLU A 288 1.15 -14.30 -16.30
CA GLU A 288 2.11 -13.64 -17.18
C GLU A 288 3.48 -13.46 -16.51
N ALA A 289 3.48 -13.11 -15.22
CA ALA A 289 4.71 -13.00 -14.43
C ALA A 289 5.40 -14.35 -14.21
N ASP A 290 4.65 -15.41 -13.89
CA ASP A 290 5.17 -16.76 -13.73
C ASP A 290 5.69 -17.35 -15.06
N ALA A 291 4.97 -17.12 -16.17
CA ALA A 291 5.41 -17.55 -17.50
C ALA A 291 6.71 -16.87 -17.94
N TYR A 292 6.82 -15.55 -17.73
CA TYR A 292 8.07 -14.82 -17.97
C TYR A 292 9.22 -15.39 -17.14
N ALA A 293 8.99 -15.62 -15.84
CA ALA A 293 10.02 -16.15 -14.96
C ALA A 293 10.53 -17.52 -15.45
N ARG A 294 9.62 -18.42 -15.89
CA ARG A 294 10.00 -19.73 -16.44
C ARG A 294 10.77 -19.64 -17.75
N TRP A 295 10.33 -18.77 -18.66
CA TRP A 295 11.05 -18.49 -19.91
C TRP A 295 12.48 -18.00 -19.63
N ALA A 296 12.64 -17.12 -18.64
CA ALA A 296 13.93 -16.62 -18.20
C ALA A 296 14.77 -17.65 -17.41
N GLY A 297 14.28 -18.88 -17.21
CA GLY A 297 14.95 -19.91 -16.40
C GLY A 297 14.96 -19.61 -14.89
N ARG A 298 14.01 -18.78 -14.43
CA ARG A 298 13.86 -18.27 -13.05
C ARG A 298 12.50 -18.69 -12.46
N ARG A 299 12.16 -18.12 -11.31
CA ARG A 299 10.85 -18.28 -10.63
C ARG A 299 10.48 -16.99 -9.89
N LEU A 300 9.20 -16.85 -9.55
CA LEU A 300 8.77 -15.80 -8.62
C LEU A 300 9.29 -16.07 -7.20
N PRO A 301 9.62 -15.04 -6.41
CA PRO A 301 9.90 -15.19 -4.99
C PRO A 301 8.60 -15.51 -4.24
N THR A 302 8.71 -16.26 -3.15
CA THR A 302 7.63 -16.33 -2.15
C THR A 302 7.54 -15.00 -1.39
N GLU A 303 6.40 -14.70 -0.76
CA GLU A 303 6.28 -13.52 0.12
C GLU A 303 7.32 -13.54 1.26
N THR A 304 7.64 -14.72 1.79
CA THR A 304 8.64 -14.91 2.83
C THR A 304 10.04 -14.57 2.35
N GLU A 305 10.40 -14.96 1.12
CA GLU A 305 11.67 -14.59 0.50
C GLU A 305 11.74 -13.09 0.23
N TRP A 306 10.66 -12.52 -0.32
CA TRP A 306 10.59 -11.10 -0.62
C TRP A 306 10.71 -10.24 0.64
N GLU A 307 10.00 -10.57 1.72
CA GLU A 307 10.09 -9.82 2.98
C GLU A 307 11.47 -9.96 3.62
N LYS A 308 12.09 -11.16 3.57
CA LYS A 308 13.47 -11.35 4.03
C LYS A 308 14.43 -10.47 3.23
N ALA A 309 14.31 -10.45 1.91
CA ALA A 309 15.16 -9.62 1.06
C ALA A 309 14.99 -8.12 1.35
N ALA A 310 13.76 -7.67 1.64
CA ALA A 310 13.45 -6.27 1.85
C ALA A 310 13.80 -5.75 3.26
N ARG A 311 13.64 -6.58 4.30
CA ARG A 311 13.65 -6.10 5.70
C ARG A 311 14.71 -6.75 6.58
N HIS A 312 15.33 -7.86 6.20
CA HIS A 312 16.30 -8.52 7.06
C HIS A 312 17.69 -7.90 6.91
N ASP A 313 18.27 -7.46 8.03
CA ASP A 313 19.68 -7.08 8.10
C ASP A 313 20.52 -8.32 8.44
N PRO A 314 21.29 -8.85 7.47
CA PRO A 314 22.07 -10.06 7.68
C PRO A 314 23.26 -9.85 8.64
N ALA A 315 23.70 -8.60 8.88
CA ALA A 315 24.80 -8.32 9.80
C ALA A 315 24.35 -8.35 11.27
N GLY A 316 23.08 -8.04 11.54
CA GLY A 316 22.54 -7.89 12.90
C GLY A 316 21.47 -8.89 13.32
N ASP A 317 21.06 -9.83 12.45
CA ASP A 317 19.86 -10.69 12.60
C ASP A 317 18.66 -9.91 13.16
N ARG A 318 18.35 -8.78 12.50
CA ARG A 318 17.27 -7.87 12.91
C ARG A 318 16.37 -7.52 11.72
N THR A 319 15.12 -7.20 12.05
CA THR A 319 14.15 -6.70 11.08
C THR A 319 14.20 -5.18 11.04
N MET A 320 14.42 -4.62 9.86
CA MET A 320 14.37 -3.19 9.59
C MET A 320 12.92 -2.76 9.32
N ARG A 321 12.59 -1.51 9.66
CA ARG A 321 11.28 -0.94 9.33
C ARG A 321 11.15 -0.68 7.84
N TYR A 322 12.22 -0.21 7.22
CA TYR A 322 12.31 0.08 5.79
C TYR A 322 13.62 -0.46 5.20
N PRO A 323 13.67 -0.76 3.88
CA PRO A 323 14.88 -1.30 3.24
C PRO A 323 16.08 -0.35 3.24
N TRP A 324 15.88 0.96 3.41
CA TRP A 324 16.93 1.99 3.42
C TRP A 324 17.41 2.38 4.82
N GLU A 325 16.92 1.72 5.88
CA GLU A 325 17.38 2.04 7.23
C GLU A 325 18.87 1.74 7.39
N THR A 326 19.60 2.69 8.00
CA THR A 326 20.97 2.41 8.42
C THR A 326 20.94 1.59 9.70
N PRO A 327 21.71 0.50 9.81
CA PRO A 327 21.85 -0.21 11.06
C PRO A 327 22.41 0.66 12.17
N THR A 328 21.54 1.10 13.08
CA THR A 328 21.98 1.70 14.35
C THR A 328 22.78 0.63 15.09
N PRO A 329 24.07 0.86 15.38
CA PRO A 329 24.82 -0.08 16.21
C PRO A 329 24.10 -0.20 17.55
N PRO A 330 24.07 -1.40 18.17
CA PRO A 330 23.49 -1.54 19.50
C PRO A 330 24.15 -0.51 20.40
N ARG A 331 23.34 0.30 21.11
CA ARG A 331 23.86 1.18 22.15
C ARG A 331 24.60 0.29 23.15
N THR A 332 25.92 0.21 23.04
CA THR A 332 26.76 -0.32 24.11
C THR A 332 26.40 0.51 25.32
N ARG A 333 25.77 -0.10 26.33
CA ARG A 333 25.76 0.48 27.68
C ARG A 333 27.22 0.72 28.00
N GLN A 334 27.68 1.97 27.92
CA GLN A 334 28.90 2.32 28.62
C GLN A 334 28.65 1.92 30.07
N PRO A 335 29.54 1.14 30.71
CA PRO A 335 29.43 0.93 32.14
C PRO A 335 29.45 2.33 32.76
N GLY A 336 28.33 2.70 33.39
CA GLY A 336 28.25 3.95 34.13
C GLY A 336 29.39 3.99 35.14
N PRO A 337 29.90 5.19 35.48
CA PRO A 337 30.96 5.30 36.47
C PRO A 337 30.54 4.55 37.73
N ALA A 338 31.42 3.67 38.21
CA ALA A 338 31.20 2.88 39.41
C ALA A 338 30.78 3.83 40.56
N PRO A 339 29.79 3.47 41.39
CA PRO A 339 29.36 4.32 42.48
C PRO A 339 30.55 4.59 43.41
N SER A 340 30.91 5.86 43.51
CA SER A 340 31.91 6.35 44.46
C SER A 340 31.43 6.02 45.87
N ALA A 341 32.21 5.21 46.59
CA ALA A 341 31.96 4.85 47.98
C ALA A 341 31.75 6.11 48.85
N PRO A 342 30.82 6.08 49.82
CA PRO A 342 30.52 7.24 50.65
C PRO A 342 31.73 7.63 51.51
N ARG A 343 32.22 8.87 51.31
CA ARG A 343 33.16 9.52 52.23
C ARG A 343 32.46 9.77 53.56
N ALA A 344 32.88 9.07 54.61
CA ALA A 344 32.56 9.42 55.99
C ALA A 344 33.04 10.86 56.27
N ARG A 345 32.10 11.76 56.62
CA ARG A 345 32.40 13.04 57.26
C ARG A 345 32.33 12.85 58.78
N GLY A 346 33.33 13.39 59.45
CA GLY A 346 33.70 13.05 60.82
C GLY A 346 32.86 13.71 61.91
N GLN A 347 33.20 13.32 63.14
CA GLN A 347 32.86 14.05 64.36
C GLN A 347 34.15 14.49 65.05
N LEU A 348 34.20 15.79 65.32
CA LEU A 348 35.08 16.46 66.26
C LEU A 348 34.42 16.44 67.65
N SER A 349 35.20 16.06 68.67
CA SER A 349 35.12 16.53 70.05
C SER A 349 36.42 16.05 70.73
N GLY A 350 37.24 16.83 71.44
CA GLY A 350 36.94 18.06 72.16
C GLY A 350 36.90 17.83 73.67
N ARG A 351 37.94 17.21 74.26
CA ARG A 351 38.59 17.54 75.56
C ARG A 351 39.63 16.49 75.94
#